data_AF-A0A9E3MZH7-F1
#
_entry.id   AF-A0A9E3MZH7-F1
#
_cell.length_a   1.000
_cell.length_b   1.000
_cell.length_c   1.000
_cell.angle_alpha   90.00
_cell.angle_beta   90.00
_cell.angle_gamma   90.00
#
_symmetry.space_group_name_H-M   'P 1'
#
loop_
_entity.id
_entity.type
_entity.pdbx_description
1 polymer ?
#
loop_
_entity_poly.entity_id
_entity_poly.type
_entity_poly.pdbx_seq_one_letter_code
_entity_poly.pdbx_strand_id
1 'polypeptide(L)'
;MRPFLARAGICCNPPRTSAEADAFAVSIEFSFLPMTTTSTQVGGGAFALHADLDGLLSASRNLSVLASHLPTLHARAIGTLSRRLPVQARRDIQAEYQIGARRLTQDLSSRTTDDGVRLVGRFRGIGLRNFAARPTSRGVTAAIVRGKRSLRERAFIRRGLAGNEHVFRREGPKRPMQQGRYAGKQRQPLVAEYGATAAQMLAKGRRPERLIDYARGVLAAESERLLRLAAGASAPSSPSASRT
;
A
#
# COMPACT_ATOMS: atom_id res chain seq x y z
N MET A 1 -27.20 -4.73 2.49
CA MET A 1 -25.75 -4.47 2.26
C MET A 1 -25.60 -3.31 1.30
N ARG A 2 -25.18 -2.13 1.75
CA ARG A 2 -24.85 -0.99 0.87
C ARG A 2 -23.32 -0.83 0.82
N PRO A 3 -22.75 -0.47 -0.34
CA PRO A 3 -21.30 -0.41 -0.52
C PRO A 3 -20.69 0.80 0.20
N PHE A 4 -19.58 0.57 0.92
CA PHE A 4 -18.68 1.61 1.39
C PHE A 4 -18.03 2.31 0.19
N LEU A 5 -18.30 3.60 -0.01
CA LEU A 5 -17.61 4.41 -1.01
C LEU A 5 -16.23 4.81 -0.47
N ALA A 6 -15.24 3.96 -0.73
CA ALA A 6 -13.83 4.36 -0.60
C ALA A 6 -13.48 5.19 -1.83
N ARG A 7 -13.11 6.46 -1.63
CA ARG A 7 -12.67 7.34 -2.71
C ARG A 7 -11.18 7.12 -2.93
N ALA A 8 -10.83 6.21 -3.83
CA ALA A 8 -9.44 6.04 -4.25
C ALA A 8 -9.06 7.17 -5.21
N GLY A 9 -8.51 8.25 -4.66
CA GLY A 9 -7.88 9.29 -5.46
C GLY A 9 -6.49 8.82 -5.88
N ILE A 10 -6.27 8.53 -7.16
CA ILE A 10 -4.91 8.50 -7.71
C ILE A 10 -4.48 9.96 -7.85
N CYS A 11 -3.95 10.54 -6.78
CA CYS A 11 -3.43 11.90 -6.81
C CYS A 11 -2.08 11.89 -7.54
N CYS A 12 -2.12 12.13 -8.85
CA CYS A 12 -0.93 12.50 -9.62
C CYS A 12 -0.66 13.99 -9.37
N ASN A 13 0.08 14.33 -8.31
CA ASN A 13 0.50 15.72 -8.11
C ASN A 13 1.69 16.00 -9.05
N PRO A 14 1.58 16.93 -10.02
CA PRO A 14 2.73 17.33 -10.82
C PRO A 14 3.74 18.07 -9.92
N PRO A 15 5.05 17.82 -10.05
CA PRO A 15 6.06 18.46 -9.22
C PRO A 15 6.09 19.97 -9.50
N ARG A 16 6.09 20.81 -8.44
CA ARG A 16 6.20 22.27 -8.58
C ARG A 16 7.65 22.73 -8.66
N THR A 17 8.61 21.87 -8.33
CA THR A 17 10.06 22.15 -8.38
C THR A 17 10.88 20.94 -8.84
N SER A 18 12.08 21.16 -9.37
CA SER A 18 12.99 20.10 -9.83
C SER A 18 13.51 19.18 -8.71
N ALA A 19 13.44 19.63 -7.45
CA ALA A 19 13.72 18.81 -6.28
C ALA A 19 12.56 17.87 -5.88
N GLU A 20 11.32 18.19 -6.29
CA GLU A 20 10.13 17.33 -6.09
C GLU A 20 9.94 16.28 -7.21
N ALA A 21 10.69 16.38 -8.31
CA ALA A 21 10.57 15.42 -9.43
C ALA A 21 10.93 13.97 -9.03
N ASP A 22 11.71 13.79 -7.96
CA ASP A 22 12.01 12.49 -7.36
C ASP A 22 10.84 11.87 -6.56
N ALA A 23 9.76 12.63 -6.37
CA ALA A 23 8.61 12.28 -5.55
C ALA A 23 7.31 12.11 -6.37
N PHE A 24 7.39 11.67 -7.63
CA PHE A 24 6.21 11.14 -8.30
C PHE A 24 5.78 9.87 -7.56
N ALA A 25 4.77 10.03 -6.71
CA ALA A 25 4.33 9.05 -5.73
C ALA A 25 2.87 8.74 -6.04
N VAL A 26 2.63 7.60 -6.70
CA VAL A 26 1.26 7.07 -6.77
C VAL A 26 0.84 6.77 -5.34
N SER A 27 -0.10 7.56 -4.88
CA SER A 27 -0.58 7.57 -3.51
C SER A 27 -2.03 7.13 -3.56
N ILE A 28 -2.33 6.01 -2.92
CA ILE A 28 -3.70 5.58 -2.72
C ILE A 28 -4.07 6.06 -1.32
N GLU A 29 -4.91 7.08 -1.26
CA GLU A 29 -5.48 7.58 -0.02
C GLU A 29 -6.82 6.91 0.24
N PHE A 30 -7.06 6.55 1.48
CA PHE A 30 -8.29 5.93 1.95
C PHE A 30 -8.92 6.89 2.95
N SER A 31 -10.01 7.53 2.55
CA SER A 31 -10.80 8.42 3.42
C SER A 31 -12.19 7.83 3.66
N PHE A 32 -12.67 7.94 4.91
CA PHE A 32 -13.98 7.46 5.35
C PHE A 32 -14.94 8.64 5.56
N LEU A 33 -16.16 8.54 5.04
CA LEU A 33 -17.26 9.47 5.33
C LEU A 33 -18.31 8.78 6.22
N PRO A 34 -18.91 9.48 7.20
CA PRO A 34 -19.94 8.91 8.08
C PRO A 34 -21.30 8.76 7.36
N MET A 35 -22.01 7.64 7.59
CA MET A 35 -23.39 7.40 7.10
C MET A 35 -24.43 7.92 8.11
N THR A 36 -25.44 8.65 7.63
CA THR A 36 -26.64 9.03 8.38
C THR A 36 -27.75 7.99 8.19
N THR A 37 -28.37 7.58 9.29
CA THR A 37 -29.48 6.62 9.33
C THR A 37 -30.81 7.37 9.34
N THR A 38 -31.73 7.01 8.44
CA THR A 38 -33.12 7.50 8.45
C THR A 38 -34.04 6.32 8.82
N SER A 39 -34.86 6.50 9.85
CA SER A 39 -35.87 5.53 10.28
C SER A 39 -37.26 6.03 9.89
N THR A 40 -38.10 5.15 9.34
CA THR A 40 -39.49 5.44 8.95
C THR A 40 -40.42 4.60 9.81
N GLN A 41 -41.43 5.23 10.42
CA GLN A 41 -42.49 4.58 11.19
C GLN A 41 -43.78 4.45 10.37
N VAL A 42 -44.51 3.34 10.56
CA VAL A 42 -45.94 3.18 10.22
C VAL A 42 -46.61 2.44 11.37
N GLY A 43 -47.79 2.90 11.80
CA GLY A 43 -48.37 2.63 13.13
C GLY A 43 -49.48 1.57 13.23
N GLY A 44 -50.17 1.60 14.40
CA GLY A 44 -51.54 1.11 14.58
C GLY A 44 -51.75 -0.14 15.45
N GLY A 45 -51.49 -0.08 16.76
CA GLY A 45 -51.91 -1.08 17.75
C GLY A 45 -51.62 -0.57 19.17
N ALA A 46 -52.47 -0.88 20.16
CA ALA A 46 -52.22 -0.47 21.54
C ALA A 46 -51.02 -1.24 22.11
N PHE A 47 -49.86 -0.58 22.16
CA PHE A 47 -48.63 -1.11 22.73
C PHE A 47 -48.55 -0.79 24.22
N ALA A 48 -48.57 -1.82 25.07
CA ALA A 48 -48.06 -1.68 26.43
C ALA A 48 -46.53 -1.59 26.33
N LEU A 49 -46.01 -0.35 26.28
CA LEU A 49 -44.59 -0.06 26.38
C LEU A 49 -44.14 -0.29 27.82
N HIS A 50 -43.71 -1.51 28.12
CA HIS A 50 -42.84 -1.71 29.27
C HIS A 50 -41.44 -1.23 28.86
N ALA A 51 -41.23 0.08 28.99
CA ALA A 51 -39.91 0.67 28.86
C ALA A 51 -39.13 0.25 30.10
N ASP A 52 -38.36 -0.83 29.97
CA ASP A 52 -37.33 -1.21 30.93
C ASP A 52 -36.30 -0.08 30.97
N LEU A 53 -36.52 0.87 31.88
CA LEU A 53 -35.69 2.06 32.09
C LEU A 53 -34.26 1.64 32.45
N ASP A 54 -34.10 0.54 33.18
CA ASP A 54 -32.79 0.00 33.54
C ASP A 54 -32.08 -0.61 32.33
N GLY A 55 -32.82 -1.30 31.46
CA GLY A 55 -32.33 -1.77 30.17
C GLY A 55 -31.88 -0.61 29.26
N LEU A 56 -32.67 0.47 29.17
CA LEU A 56 -32.33 1.66 28.39
C LEU A 56 -31.15 2.46 28.97
N LEU A 57 -31.06 2.59 30.29
CA LEU A 57 -29.94 3.23 30.97
C LEU A 57 -28.66 2.41 30.84
N SER A 58 -28.75 1.08 30.94
CA SER A 58 -27.62 0.17 30.71
C SER A 58 -27.15 0.23 29.25
N ALA A 59 -28.07 0.26 28.30
CA ALA A 59 -27.76 0.42 26.88
C ALA A 59 -27.08 1.78 26.59
N SER A 60 -27.59 2.88 27.15
CA SER A 60 -27.00 4.21 26.95
C SER A 60 -25.61 4.33 27.57
N ARG A 61 -25.39 3.76 28.77
CA ARG A 61 -24.05 3.67 29.39
C ARG A 61 -23.09 2.86 28.53
N ASN A 62 -23.52 1.69 28.05
CA ASN A 62 -22.70 0.83 27.19
C ASN A 62 -22.35 1.52 25.85
N LEU A 63 -23.28 2.27 25.26
CA LEU A 63 -23.02 3.07 24.07
C LEU A 63 -22.02 4.21 24.35
N SER A 64 -22.11 4.87 25.50
CA SER A 64 -21.17 5.92 25.88
C SER A 64 -19.76 5.38 26.10
N VAL A 65 -19.62 4.23 26.76
CA VAL A 65 -18.33 3.54 26.95
C VAL A 65 -17.78 3.09 25.61
N LEU A 66 -18.61 2.51 24.74
CA LEU A 66 -18.21 2.13 23.38
C LEU A 66 -17.71 3.34 22.58
N ALA A 67 -18.45 4.45 22.62
CA ALA A 67 -18.08 5.69 21.94
C ALA A 67 -16.71 6.21 22.41
N SER A 68 -16.41 6.10 23.71
CA SER A 68 -15.10 6.49 24.26
C SER A 68 -13.94 5.62 23.75
N HIS A 69 -14.19 4.34 23.43
CA HIS A 69 -13.18 3.41 22.93
C HIS A 69 -12.99 3.44 21.41
N LEU A 70 -13.97 3.97 20.65
CA LEU A 70 -13.92 4.02 19.19
C LEU A 70 -12.62 4.60 18.62
N PRO A 71 -12.05 5.71 19.12
CA PRO A 71 -10.79 6.25 18.60
C PRO A 71 -9.62 5.26 18.76
N THR A 72 -9.55 4.56 19.90
CA THR A 72 -8.50 3.56 20.16
C THR A 72 -8.68 2.33 19.27
N LEU A 73 -9.92 1.88 19.06
CA LEU A 73 -10.21 0.77 18.17
C LEU A 73 -9.87 1.14 16.71
N HIS A 74 -10.20 2.36 16.29
CA HIS A 74 -9.88 2.87 14.96
C HIS A 74 -8.37 2.95 14.74
N ALA A 75 -7.62 3.52 15.68
CA ALA A 75 -6.16 3.59 15.61
C ALA A 75 -5.51 2.19 15.55
N ARG A 76 -6.04 1.22 16.29
CA ARG A 76 -5.58 -0.19 16.23
C ARG A 76 -5.87 -0.82 14.88
N ALA A 77 -7.07 -0.62 14.32
CA ALA A 77 -7.44 -1.13 13.02
C ALA A 77 -6.55 -0.56 11.90
N ILE A 78 -6.33 0.76 11.91
CA ILE A 78 -5.39 1.44 11.00
C ILE A 78 -3.98 0.90 11.17
N GLY A 79 -3.49 0.73 12.41
CA GLY A 79 -2.16 0.18 12.68
C GLY A 79 -1.99 -1.27 12.22
N THR A 80 -3.05 -2.08 12.24
CA THR A 80 -3.03 -3.43 11.65
C THR A 80 -3.02 -3.36 10.12
N LEU A 81 -3.81 -2.47 9.52
CA LEU A 81 -3.82 -2.27 8.08
C LEU A 81 -2.45 -1.80 7.56
N SER A 82 -1.82 -0.81 8.22
CA SER A 82 -0.55 -0.24 7.79
C SER A 82 0.58 -1.27 7.72
N ARG A 83 0.57 -2.28 8.61
CA ARG A 83 1.52 -3.40 8.59
C ARG A 83 1.23 -4.42 7.49
N ARG A 84 -0.04 -4.68 7.20
CA ARG A 84 -0.47 -5.74 6.26
C ARG A 84 -0.52 -5.28 4.80
N LEU A 85 -0.87 -4.02 4.55
CA LEU A 85 -1.04 -3.46 3.21
C LEU A 85 0.23 -3.54 2.33
N PRO A 86 1.44 -3.11 2.79
CA PRO A 86 2.66 -3.22 1.98
C PRO A 86 3.06 -4.68 1.73
N VAL A 87 2.73 -5.60 2.64
CA VAL A 87 2.98 -7.04 2.45
C VAL A 87 2.14 -7.57 1.28
N GLN A 88 0.84 -7.26 1.26
CA GLN A 88 -0.05 -7.70 0.19
C GLN A 88 0.35 -7.08 -1.15
N ALA A 89 0.64 -5.77 -1.18
CA ALA A 89 1.10 -5.09 -2.39
C ALA A 89 2.36 -5.73 -2.97
N ARG A 90 3.33 -6.11 -2.13
CA ARG A 90 4.53 -6.84 -2.58
C ARG A 90 4.17 -8.19 -3.20
N ARG A 91 3.30 -8.98 -2.56
CA ARG A 91 2.88 -10.29 -3.08
C ARG A 91 2.21 -10.16 -4.46
N ASP A 92 1.30 -9.21 -4.59
CA ASP A 92 0.60 -8.89 -5.83
C ASP A 92 1.57 -8.44 -6.95
N ILE A 93 2.60 -7.67 -6.62
CA ILE A 93 3.63 -7.26 -7.58
C ILE A 93 4.50 -8.46 -7.97
N GLN A 94 4.96 -9.24 -6.99
CA GLN A 94 5.83 -10.40 -7.22
C GLN A 94 5.16 -11.54 -7.97
N ALA A 95 3.83 -11.65 -7.93
CA ALA A 95 3.08 -12.58 -8.75
C ALA A 95 3.29 -12.33 -10.25
N GLU A 96 3.39 -11.06 -10.65
CA GLU A 96 3.49 -10.64 -12.05
C GLU A 96 4.92 -10.31 -12.49
N TYR A 97 5.73 -9.71 -11.61
CA TYR A 97 7.06 -9.21 -11.92
C TYR A 97 8.15 -10.08 -11.29
N GLN A 98 9.25 -10.26 -12.03
CA GLN A 98 10.39 -11.03 -11.53
C GLN A 98 11.35 -10.12 -10.75
N ILE A 99 10.92 -9.67 -9.57
CA ILE A 99 11.68 -8.79 -8.68
C ILE A 99 11.75 -9.35 -7.25
N GLY A 100 12.90 -9.15 -6.59
CA GLY A 100 13.11 -9.57 -5.21
C GLY A 100 12.34 -8.72 -4.19
N ALA A 101 11.81 -9.36 -3.14
CA ALA A 101 11.03 -8.70 -2.09
C ALA A 101 11.83 -7.62 -1.34
N ARG A 102 13.12 -7.87 -1.10
CA ARG A 102 14.02 -6.91 -0.43
C ARG A 102 14.09 -5.59 -1.20
N ARG A 103 14.16 -5.66 -2.54
CA ARG A 103 14.22 -4.46 -3.37
C ARG A 103 12.90 -3.69 -3.35
N LEU A 104 11.77 -4.37 -3.51
CA LEU A 104 10.46 -3.73 -3.43
C LEU A 104 10.23 -3.05 -2.07
N THR A 105 10.76 -3.63 -0.99
CA THR A 105 10.64 -3.04 0.36
C THR A 105 11.35 -1.68 0.48
N GLN A 106 12.40 -1.44 -0.31
CA GLN A 106 13.11 -0.16 -0.32
C GLN A 106 12.36 0.92 -1.13
N ASP A 107 11.58 0.47 -2.12
CA ASP A 107 10.89 1.35 -3.07
C ASP A 107 9.38 1.51 -2.75
N LEU A 108 8.87 0.78 -1.76
CA LEU A 108 7.50 0.88 -1.25
C LEU A 108 7.53 1.43 0.18
N SER A 109 6.72 2.45 0.44
CA SER A 109 6.54 3.05 1.75
C SER A 109 5.06 3.07 2.12
N SER A 110 4.75 2.78 3.38
CA SER A 110 3.41 2.90 3.95
C SER A 110 3.45 3.90 5.10
N ARG A 111 2.58 4.90 5.05
CA ARG A 111 2.45 5.90 6.12
C ARG A 111 1.02 5.92 6.63
N THR A 112 0.86 5.90 7.95
CA THR A 112 -0.43 6.14 8.59
C THR A 112 -0.77 7.62 8.53
N THR A 113 -2.02 7.92 8.20
CA THR A 113 -2.65 9.26 8.27
C THR A 113 -3.79 9.21 9.28
N ASP A 114 -4.30 10.35 9.71
CA ASP A 114 -5.38 10.41 10.71
C ASP A 114 -6.63 9.64 10.24
N ASP A 115 -6.91 9.69 8.94
CA ASP A 115 -8.07 9.04 8.33
C ASP A 115 -7.80 7.66 7.72
N GLY A 116 -6.55 7.16 7.74
CA GLY A 116 -6.24 5.90 7.06
C GLY A 116 -4.77 5.56 6.84
N VAL A 117 -4.48 4.90 5.72
CA VAL A 117 -3.13 4.43 5.39
C VAL A 117 -2.80 4.79 3.95
N ARG A 118 -1.74 5.56 3.75
CA ARG A 118 -1.22 5.90 2.42
C ARG A 118 -0.11 4.93 2.04
N LEU A 119 -0.31 4.19 0.94
CA LEU A 119 0.73 3.37 0.31
C LEU A 119 1.33 4.14 -0.87
N VAL A 120 2.65 4.26 -0.88
CA VAL A 120 3.41 5.00 -1.89
C VAL A 120 4.48 4.11 -2.52
N GLY A 121 4.51 4.08 -3.85
CA GLY A 121 5.64 3.54 -4.60
C GLY A 121 6.54 4.64 -5.12
N ARG A 122 7.86 4.43 -5.06
CA ARG A 122 8.86 5.36 -5.59
C ARG A 122 8.92 5.28 -7.11
N PHE A 123 8.88 6.43 -7.79
CA PHE A 123 9.09 6.53 -9.24
C PHE A 123 10.58 6.67 -9.57
N ARG A 124 11.37 5.68 -9.14
CA ARG A 124 12.80 5.58 -9.49
C ARG A 124 13.02 4.33 -10.34
N GLY A 125 13.79 4.48 -11.42
CA GLY A 125 14.19 3.37 -12.27
C GLY A 125 14.88 2.27 -11.45
N ILE A 126 14.32 1.07 -11.49
CA ILE A 126 14.93 -0.10 -10.86
C ILE A 126 15.87 -0.74 -11.87
N GLY A 127 17.17 -0.84 -11.56
CA GLY A 127 18.16 -1.38 -12.48
C GLY A 127 17.83 -2.83 -12.89
N LEU A 128 18.08 -3.17 -14.16
CA LEU A 128 17.77 -4.51 -14.70
C LEU A 128 18.42 -5.67 -13.94
N ARG A 129 19.51 -5.43 -13.20
CA ARG A 129 20.15 -6.45 -12.34
C ARG A 129 19.18 -7.06 -11.33
N ASN A 130 18.23 -6.27 -10.81
CA ASN A 130 17.20 -6.72 -9.87
C ASN A 130 16.12 -7.61 -10.51
N PHE A 131 16.08 -7.65 -11.85
CA PHE A 131 15.10 -8.38 -12.66
C PHE A 131 15.68 -9.68 -13.24
N ALA A 132 16.45 -10.41 -12.42
CA ALA A 132 17.12 -11.65 -12.80
C ALA A 132 17.95 -11.54 -14.09
N ALA A 133 18.65 -10.41 -14.27
CA ALA A 133 19.50 -10.21 -15.44
C ALA A 133 20.72 -11.13 -15.43
N ARG A 134 21.02 -11.72 -16.58
CA ARG A 134 22.14 -12.65 -16.80
C ARG A 134 22.93 -12.24 -18.05
N PRO A 135 24.27 -12.24 -17.98
CA PRO A 135 25.09 -12.01 -19.16
C PRO A 135 24.96 -13.20 -20.12
N THR A 136 25.08 -12.91 -21.41
CA THR A 136 25.07 -13.86 -22.52
C THR A 136 26.11 -13.41 -23.55
N SER A 137 26.45 -14.27 -24.51
CA SER A 137 27.41 -13.92 -25.57
C SER A 137 26.99 -12.70 -26.41
N ARG A 138 25.67 -12.49 -26.59
CA ARG A 138 25.10 -11.39 -27.41
C ARG A 138 24.79 -10.12 -26.61
N GLY A 139 24.81 -10.18 -25.29
CA GLY A 139 24.44 -9.06 -24.42
C GLY A 139 23.92 -9.51 -23.07
N VAL A 140 22.81 -8.93 -22.59
CA VAL A 140 22.21 -9.28 -21.29
C VAL A 140 20.76 -9.69 -21.49
N THR A 141 20.36 -10.82 -20.90
CA THR A 141 18.94 -11.20 -20.83
C THR A 141 18.37 -10.82 -19.47
N ALA A 142 17.18 -10.23 -19.43
CA ALA A 142 16.49 -9.88 -18.18
C ALA A 142 15.02 -10.32 -18.24
N ALA A 143 14.42 -10.59 -17.09
CA ALA A 143 13.00 -10.90 -16.97
C ALA A 143 12.31 -9.79 -16.18
N ILE A 144 11.62 -8.86 -16.84
CA ILE A 144 10.88 -7.81 -16.11
C ILE A 144 9.57 -8.41 -15.59
N VAL A 145 8.80 -9.00 -16.51
CA VAL A 145 7.60 -9.78 -16.20
C VAL A 145 8.01 -11.23 -15.99
N ARG A 146 7.43 -11.88 -14.99
CA ARG A 146 7.71 -13.29 -14.69
C ARG A 146 7.38 -14.16 -15.90
N GLY A 147 8.25 -15.14 -16.17
CA GLY A 147 8.12 -16.05 -17.33
C GLY A 147 8.54 -15.46 -18.68
N LYS A 148 8.75 -14.14 -18.81
CA LYS A 148 9.14 -13.50 -20.07
C LYS A 148 10.54 -12.89 -19.97
N ARG A 149 11.50 -13.46 -20.70
CA ARG A 149 12.85 -12.91 -20.82
C ARG A 149 12.97 -12.07 -22.10
N SER A 150 13.56 -10.90 -21.99
CA SER A 150 13.94 -10.05 -23.11
C SER A 150 15.47 -9.99 -23.23
N LEU A 151 15.99 -10.17 -24.44
CA LEU A 151 17.40 -9.93 -24.76
C LEU A 151 17.62 -8.43 -24.96
N ARG A 152 18.64 -7.89 -24.29
CA ARG A 152 19.17 -6.56 -24.48
C ARG A 152 20.51 -6.71 -25.19
N GLU A 153 20.48 -6.56 -26.51
CA GLU A 153 21.65 -6.73 -27.36
C GLU A 153 22.71 -5.68 -27.05
N ARG A 154 23.98 -6.09 -27.07
CA ARG A 154 25.15 -5.23 -26.79
C ARG A 154 25.15 -4.58 -25.40
N ALA A 155 24.20 -4.93 -24.54
CA ALA A 155 24.23 -4.58 -23.14
C ALA A 155 25.21 -5.48 -22.39
N PHE A 156 25.80 -4.98 -21.31
CA PHE A 156 26.74 -5.73 -20.47
C PHE A 156 26.57 -5.34 -19.01
N ILE A 157 26.97 -6.23 -18.10
CA ILE A 157 26.92 -5.97 -16.67
C ILE A 157 28.28 -5.43 -16.23
N ARG A 158 28.27 -4.29 -15.53
CA ARG A 158 29.47 -3.71 -14.94
C ARG A 158 29.13 -2.98 -13.65
N ARG A 159 30.12 -2.76 -12.79
CA ARG A 159 29.98 -1.88 -11.64
C ARG A 159 29.95 -0.41 -12.10
N GLY A 160 28.94 0.33 -11.64
CA GLY A 160 28.84 1.77 -11.86
C GLY A 160 29.71 2.57 -10.89
N LEU A 161 29.63 3.90 -10.99
CA LEU A 161 30.43 4.82 -10.17
C LEU A 161 30.18 4.65 -8.66
N ALA A 162 28.93 4.35 -8.27
CA ALA A 162 28.54 4.10 -6.88
C ALA A 162 28.82 2.65 -6.39
N GLY A 163 29.67 1.90 -7.10
CA GLY A 163 30.03 0.51 -6.74
C GLY A 163 28.97 -0.56 -7.04
N ASN A 164 27.72 -0.16 -7.29
CA ASN A 164 26.62 -1.08 -7.61
C ASN A 164 26.73 -1.66 -9.02
N GLU A 165 26.44 -2.95 -9.17
CA GLU A 165 26.34 -3.60 -10.48
C GLU A 165 25.06 -3.19 -11.21
N HIS A 166 25.23 -2.65 -12.42
CA HIS A 166 24.14 -2.28 -13.30
C HIS A 166 24.34 -2.90 -14.69
N VAL A 167 23.22 -3.01 -15.42
CA VAL A 167 23.24 -3.32 -16.84
C VAL A 167 23.43 -1.99 -17.57
N PHE A 168 24.47 -1.93 -18.39
CA PHE A 168 24.78 -0.76 -19.20
C PHE A 168 24.71 -1.12 -20.67
N ARG A 169 24.32 -0.15 -21.48
CA ARG A 169 24.41 -0.19 -22.93
C ARG A 169 25.24 0.99 -23.42
N ARG A 170 25.99 0.79 -24.49
CA ARG A 170 26.65 1.88 -25.21
C ARG A 170 25.67 2.47 -26.21
N GLU A 171 25.35 3.74 -26.05
CA GLU A 171 24.37 4.43 -26.87
C GLU A 171 24.76 5.90 -27.05
N GLY A 172 24.40 6.49 -28.19
CA GLY A 172 24.70 7.89 -28.53
C GLY A 172 26.02 8.11 -29.29
N PRO A 173 26.26 9.36 -29.74
CA PRO A 173 27.47 9.71 -30.49
C PRO A 173 28.71 9.56 -29.61
N LYS A 174 29.86 9.26 -30.24
CA LYS A 174 31.15 9.24 -29.54
C LYS A 174 31.44 10.64 -29.02
N ARG A 175 31.83 10.74 -27.76
CA ARG A 175 32.24 11.99 -27.10
C ARG A 175 33.62 11.82 -26.49
N PRO A 176 34.43 12.89 -26.41
CA PRO A 176 35.69 12.84 -25.70
C PRO A 176 35.39 12.60 -24.22
N MET A 177 36.01 11.58 -23.62
CA MET A 177 35.84 11.34 -22.18
C MET A 177 36.58 12.43 -21.41
N GLN A 178 35.91 13.02 -20.42
CA GLN A 178 36.49 14.08 -19.59
C GLN A 178 37.35 13.54 -18.43
N GLN A 179 37.11 12.30 -18.01
CA GLN A 179 37.70 11.73 -16.79
C GLN A 179 38.03 10.23 -16.95
N GLY A 180 38.97 9.76 -16.11
CA GLY A 180 39.36 8.36 -15.99
C GLY A 180 40.47 7.90 -16.97
N ARG A 181 40.72 6.58 -17.02
CA ARG A 181 41.79 5.96 -17.84
C ARG A 181 41.74 6.33 -19.33
N TYR A 182 40.58 6.74 -19.82
CA TYR A 182 40.35 7.07 -21.22
C TYR A 182 40.09 8.56 -21.46
N ALA A 183 40.47 9.44 -20.52
CA ALA A 183 40.37 10.88 -20.71
C ALA A 183 41.01 11.32 -22.04
N GLY A 184 40.36 12.22 -22.78
CA GLY A 184 40.75 12.67 -24.12
C GLY A 184 40.40 11.72 -25.27
N LYS A 185 40.04 10.45 -25.00
CA LYS A 185 39.68 9.49 -26.06
C LYS A 185 38.18 9.56 -26.39
N GLN A 186 37.87 9.41 -27.68
CA GLN A 186 36.50 9.33 -28.18
C GLN A 186 35.87 7.99 -27.84
N ARG A 187 34.82 7.99 -27.01
CA ARG A 187 34.08 6.80 -26.59
C ARG A 187 32.58 7.05 -26.62
N GLN A 188 31.81 5.99 -26.89
CA GLN A 188 30.35 6.04 -26.74
C GLN A 188 29.98 6.09 -25.25
N PRO A 189 29.03 6.95 -24.86
CA PRO A 189 28.57 7.04 -23.48
C PRO A 189 27.89 5.73 -23.05
N LEU A 190 27.93 5.49 -21.73
CA LEU A 190 27.27 4.37 -21.09
C LEU A 190 25.93 4.85 -20.54
N VAL A 191 24.86 4.20 -20.97
CA VAL A 191 23.50 4.43 -20.48
C VAL A 191 23.11 3.24 -19.61
N ALA A 192 22.65 3.50 -18.39
CA ALA A 192 22.15 2.46 -17.50
C ALA A 192 20.74 2.04 -17.94
N GLU A 193 20.50 0.75 -18.04
CA GLU A 193 19.18 0.22 -18.36
C GLU A 193 18.36 -0.06 -17.10
N TYR A 194 17.10 0.39 -17.14
CA TYR A 194 16.15 0.27 -16.05
C TYR A 194 14.93 -0.55 -16.48
N GLY A 195 14.33 -1.25 -15.52
CA GLY A 195 13.03 -1.90 -15.66
C GLY A 195 11.89 -1.01 -15.15
N ALA A 196 10.73 -1.62 -14.93
CA ALA A 196 9.58 -0.94 -14.38
C ALA A 196 9.85 -0.38 -12.98
N THR A 197 9.25 0.77 -12.66
CA THR A 197 9.36 1.39 -11.32
C THR A 197 8.31 0.80 -10.36
N ALA A 198 8.54 0.90 -9.05
CA ALA A 198 7.56 0.43 -8.07
C ALA A 198 6.20 1.16 -8.20
N ALA A 199 6.23 2.47 -8.48
CA ALA A 199 5.04 3.26 -8.78
C ALA A 199 4.28 2.74 -10.03
N GLN A 200 4.98 2.46 -11.14
CA GLN A 200 4.37 1.89 -12.34
C GLN A 200 3.78 0.50 -12.06
N MET A 201 4.47 -0.33 -11.27
CA MET A 201 3.95 -1.63 -10.86
C MET A 201 2.68 -1.48 -10.02
N LEU A 202 2.62 -0.55 -9.05
CA LEU A 202 1.41 -0.32 -8.26
C LEU A 202 0.22 0.15 -9.10
N ALA A 203 0.45 1.09 -10.02
CA ALA A 203 -0.60 1.66 -10.86
C ALA A 203 -1.10 0.73 -11.97
N LYS A 204 -0.43 -0.39 -12.23
CA LYS A 204 -0.77 -1.25 -13.36
C LYS A 204 -2.04 -2.05 -13.13
N GLY A 205 -2.95 -1.97 -14.11
CA GLY A 205 -4.15 -2.81 -14.20
C GLY A 205 -5.08 -2.59 -13.02
N ARG A 206 -5.79 -3.65 -12.60
CA ARG A 206 -6.74 -3.60 -11.48
C ARG A 206 -6.10 -3.76 -10.08
N ARG A 207 -4.81 -3.47 -9.95
CA ARG A 207 -4.07 -3.69 -8.68
C ARG A 207 -4.52 -2.72 -7.58
N PRO A 208 -4.73 -1.42 -7.84
CA PRO A 208 -5.26 -0.50 -6.83
C PRO A 208 -6.59 -0.98 -6.24
N GLU A 209 -7.52 -1.45 -7.08
CA GLU A 209 -8.84 -1.94 -6.69
C GLU A 209 -8.73 -3.17 -5.80
N ARG A 210 -7.89 -4.16 -6.17
CA ARG A 210 -7.66 -5.34 -5.32
C ARG A 210 -7.06 -4.97 -3.96
N LEU A 211 -6.17 -3.99 -3.92
CA LEU A 211 -5.59 -3.50 -2.65
C LEU A 211 -6.63 -2.78 -1.80
N ILE A 212 -7.57 -2.06 -2.44
CA ILE A 212 -8.69 -1.41 -1.75
C ILE A 212 -9.63 -2.45 -1.14
N ASP A 213 -10.00 -3.48 -1.89
CA ASP A 213 -10.87 -4.54 -1.40
C ASP A 213 -10.20 -5.35 -0.28
N TYR A 214 -8.90 -5.62 -0.41
CA TYR A 214 -8.13 -6.22 0.68
C TYR A 214 -8.11 -5.34 1.93
N ALA A 215 -7.89 -4.02 1.77
CA ALA A 215 -7.89 -3.08 2.89
C ALA A 215 -9.25 -3.06 3.61
N ARG A 216 -10.35 -3.03 2.85
CA ARG A 216 -11.72 -3.14 3.39
C ARG A 216 -11.92 -4.42 4.18
N GLY A 217 -11.50 -5.57 3.63
CA GLY A 217 -11.61 -6.86 4.33
C GLY A 217 -10.82 -6.89 5.64
N VAL A 218 -9.60 -6.37 5.65
CA VAL A 218 -8.78 -6.28 6.87
C VAL A 218 -9.40 -5.38 7.91
N LEU A 219 -9.90 -4.20 7.51
CA LEU A 219 -10.54 -3.27 8.44
C LEU A 219 -11.84 -3.83 9.02
N ALA A 220 -12.68 -4.47 8.20
CA ALA A 220 -13.91 -5.09 8.67
C ALA A 220 -13.63 -6.20 9.69
N ALA A 221 -12.71 -7.13 9.36
CA ALA A 221 -12.34 -8.22 10.26
C ALA A 221 -11.71 -7.74 11.57
N GLU A 222 -10.86 -6.71 11.50
CA GLU A 222 -10.21 -6.16 12.69
C GLU A 222 -11.20 -5.35 13.55
N SER A 223 -12.11 -4.60 12.94
CA SER A 223 -13.18 -3.90 13.66
C SER A 223 -14.10 -4.87 14.37
N GLU A 224 -14.54 -5.94 13.70
CA GLU A 224 -15.37 -6.99 14.31
C GLU A 224 -14.66 -7.67 15.48
N ARG A 225 -13.38 -8.02 15.32
CA ARG A 225 -12.55 -8.59 16.38
C ARG A 225 -12.48 -7.67 17.60
N LEU A 226 -12.23 -6.39 17.36
CA LEU A 226 -12.08 -5.39 18.42
C LEU A 226 -13.41 -5.09 19.13
N LEU A 227 -14.52 -5.03 18.40
CA LEU A 227 -15.86 -4.89 18.98
C LEU A 227 -16.23 -6.11 19.83
N ARG A 228 -15.90 -7.33 19.38
CA ARG A 228 -16.11 -8.56 20.16
C ARG A 228 -15.31 -8.54 21.47
N LEU A 229 -14.05 -8.08 21.42
CA LEU A 229 -13.22 -7.95 22.61
C LEU A 229 -13.74 -6.88 23.58
N ALA A 230 -14.24 -5.75 23.06
CA ALA A 230 -14.84 -4.71 23.88
C ALA A 230 -16.15 -5.18 24.54
N ALA A 231 -17.01 -5.87 23.78
CA ALA A 231 -18.28 -6.43 24.28
C ALA A 231 -18.09 -7.57 25.29
N GLY A 232 -17.05 -8.40 25.11
CA GLY A 232 -16.68 -9.45 26.06
C GLY A 232 -16.06 -8.91 27.34
N ALA A 233 -15.37 -7.75 27.28
CA ALA A 233 -14.86 -7.05 28.45
C ALA A 233 -15.95 -6.32 29.24
N SER A 234 -17.11 -6.07 28.64
CA SER A 234 -18.29 -5.46 29.28
C SER A 234 -19.32 -6.47 29.78
N ALA A 235 -18.96 -7.75 29.96
CA ALA A 235 -19.87 -8.71 30.58
C ALA A 235 -20.24 -8.23 31.99
N PRO A 236 -21.54 -8.11 32.33
CA PRO A 236 -21.96 -7.69 33.65
C PRO A 236 -21.44 -8.70 34.66
N SER A 237 -20.70 -8.23 35.67
CA SER A 237 -20.52 -8.98 36.91
C SER A 237 -21.90 -9.42 37.36
N SER A 238 -22.17 -10.73 37.35
CA SER A 238 -23.43 -11.28 37.83
C SER A 238 -23.73 -10.68 39.20
N PRO A 239 -24.97 -10.23 39.48
CA PRO A 239 -25.32 -9.76 40.80
C PRO A 239 -25.00 -10.91 41.77
N SER A 240 -24.20 -10.60 42.78
CA SER A 240 -23.87 -11.52 43.87
C SER A 240 -25.17 -12.14 44.37
N ALA A 241 -25.35 -13.44 44.17
CA ALA A 241 -26.43 -14.18 44.78
C ALA A 241 -26.40 -13.89 46.28
N SER A 242 -27.46 -13.25 46.79
CA SER A 242 -27.67 -13.07 48.22
C SER A 242 -27.66 -14.44 48.87
N ARG A 243 -26.64 -14.72 49.67
CA ARG A 243 -26.64 -15.86 50.59
C ARG A 243 -27.76 -15.61 51.59
N THR A 244 -28.81 -16.42 51.49
CA THR A 244 -29.77 -16.69 52.57
C THR A 244 -29.10 -17.53 53.64
#